data_AF-A0A7J5GPT6-F1
#
_entry.id   AF-A0A7J5GPT6-F1
#
_cell.length_a   1.000
_cell.length_b   1.000
_cell.length_c   1.000
_cell.angle_alpha   90.00
_cell.angle_beta   90.00
_cell.angle_gamma   90.00
#
_symmetry.space_group_name_H-M   'P 1'
#
loop_
_entity.id
_entity.type
_entity.pdbx_description
1 polymer ?
#
loop_
_entity_poly.entity_id
_entity_poly.type
_entity_poly.pdbx_seq_one_letter_code
_entity_poly.pdbx_strand_id
1 'polypeptide(L)'
;VNNDEAPDNKPEYSGHRTIRIQEFDVKTDKTIGPRKILVNKGAQPADKPIWIEGPHLYKINGKYFLMSAEGGTGNWHSEVIFRGDSPMGKFLPWKNNPILTQRHLNSDRPNSVTCAGHADLIQTKEGDWWAVFLACRPINNQFENLGRETFMMPVKWSEDGFPYMTQGDDLVPMIVKREGVKRDTTVTYGNFELVENFDSPVLDMPWMTLRASASDLYSLTETPGYLTLKCADISSTEKKTPAFVCRRLQHHKFECATRMLFNPSNDKETAGMLLFKDETHQYFFCLNKVGENKNISLKQIGEKEQTLASDEIDADTNEVYLKLVSQGIGYDFYYSIDGEKSWKLLCKDVAPSYLSTTTAGGFTGTTIGLYATCK
;
A
#
# COMPACT_ATOMS: atom_id res chain seq x y z
N VAL A 1 14.85 -10.88 16.69
CA VAL A 1 15.74 -9.74 16.39
C VAL A 1 14.85 -8.57 16.01
N ASN A 2 15.12 -7.36 16.46
CA ASN A 2 14.28 -6.18 16.19
C ASN A 2 15.14 -4.92 16.08
N ASN A 3 14.64 -3.89 15.40
CA ASN A 3 15.20 -2.55 15.48
C ASN A 3 14.73 -1.86 16.78
N ASP A 4 15.56 -0.96 17.30
CA ASP A 4 15.34 -0.27 18.56
C ASP A 4 15.99 1.12 18.54
N GLU A 5 15.71 1.93 19.54
CA GLU A 5 16.33 3.25 19.75
C GLU A 5 17.85 3.17 19.85
N ALA A 6 18.50 4.32 19.67
CA ALA A 6 19.93 4.50 19.91
C ALA A 6 20.34 4.00 21.32
N PRO A 7 21.62 3.62 21.53
CA PRO A 7 22.10 3.23 22.85
C PRO A 7 21.77 4.29 23.90
N ASP A 8 21.20 3.86 25.03
CA ASP A 8 20.78 4.72 26.14
C ASP A 8 19.83 5.88 25.78
N ASN A 9 19.09 5.76 24.66
CA ASN A 9 18.27 6.84 24.07
C ASN A 9 19.07 8.12 23.77
N LYS A 10 20.36 7.98 23.44
CA LYS A 10 21.28 9.09 23.10
C LYS A 10 21.72 8.98 21.64
N PRO A 11 20.91 9.45 20.67
CA PRO A 11 21.28 9.41 19.26
C PRO A 11 22.43 10.38 18.95
N GLU A 12 23.48 9.88 18.31
CA GLU A 12 24.58 10.70 17.77
C GLU A 12 24.17 11.56 16.54
N TYR A 13 23.07 11.22 15.88
CA TYR A 13 22.49 11.97 14.75
C TYR A 13 21.01 11.56 14.57
N SER A 14 20.23 12.39 13.87
CA SER A 14 18.81 12.08 13.58
C SER A 14 18.69 10.80 12.77
N GLY A 15 17.90 9.84 13.24
CA GLY A 15 17.74 8.52 12.61
C GLY A 15 18.74 7.45 13.05
N HIS A 16 19.65 7.73 13.99
CA HIS A 16 20.51 6.73 14.61
C HIS A 16 19.66 5.66 15.31
N ARG A 17 19.70 4.42 14.81
CA ARG A 17 18.99 3.24 15.35
C ARG A 17 19.94 2.07 15.61
N THR A 18 19.43 1.04 16.28
CA THR A 18 20.17 -0.20 16.56
C THR A 18 19.38 -1.43 16.15
N ILE A 19 20.08 -2.52 15.81
CA ILE A 19 19.49 -3.85 15.72
C ILE A 19 19.84 -4.62 16.99
N ARG A 20 18.84 -5.19 17.65
CA ARG A 20 18.99 -5.93 18.91
C ARG A 20 18.44 -7.36 18.80
N ILE A 21 19.03 -8.25 19.58
CA ILE A 21 18.58 -9.64 19.75
C ILE A 21 18.26 -9.92 21.22
N GLN A 22 17.20 -10.68 21.43
CA GLN A 22 16.80 -11.25 22.72
C GLN A 22 16.21 -12.62 22.44
N GLU A 23 16.49 -13.58 23.31
CA GLU A 23 15.89 -14.90 23.23
C GLU A 23 14.40 -14.82 23.58
N PHE A 24 13.59 -15.63 22.92
CA PHE A 24 12.15 -15.71 23.13
C PHE A 24 11.75 -17.18 23.25
N ASP A 25 11.12 -17.52 24.37
CA ASP A 25 10.57 -18.84 24.58
C ASP A 25 9.11 -18.88 24.13
N VAL A 26 8.90 -19.52 22.99
CA VAL A 26 7.58 -19.72 22.38
C VAL A 26 6.62 -20.53 23.24
N LYS A 27 7.11 -21.35 24.19
CA LYS A 27 6.24 -22.15 25.07
C LYS A 27 5.66 -21.31 26.19
N THR A 28 6.42 -20.36 26.71
CA THR A 28 6.02 -19.51 27.84
C THR A 28 5.57 -18.11 27.43
N ASP A 29 5.69 -17.77 26.15
CA ASP A 29 5.37 -16.46 25.56
C ASP A 29 6.15 -15.31 26.23
N LYS A 30 7.43 -15.55 26.51
CA LYS A 30 8.29 -14.65 27.28
C LYS A 30 9.68 -14.49 26.68
N THR A 31 10.25 -13.31 26.88
CA THR A 31 11.66 -13.05 26.59
C THR A 31 12.57 -13.59 27.69
N ILE A 32 13.76 -14.05 27.30
CA ILE A 32 14.79 -14.58 28.20
C ILE A 32 16.03 -13.68 28.14
N GLY A 33 16.56 -13.34 29.31
CA GLY A 33 17.81 -12.59 29.44
C GLY A 33 17.76 -11.15 28.91
N PRO A 34 18.89 -10.43 28.92
CA PRO A 34 18.96 -9.04 28.46
C PRO A 34 18.98 -8.94 26.92
N ARG A 35 18.54 -7.79 26.40
CA ARG A 35 18.73 -7.43 24.98
C ARG A 35 20.21 -7.17 24.69
N LYS A 36 20.69 -7.65 23.55
CA LYS A 36 22.04 -7.40 23.03
C LYS A 36 22.00 -6.62 21.73
N ILE A 37 22.81 -5.57 21.61
CA ILE A 37 23.00 -4.84 20.35
C ILE A 37 23.88 -5.68 19.42
N LEU A 38 23.39 -5.96 18.21
CA LEU A 38 24.12 -6.62 17.13
C LEU A 38 24.71 -5.62 16.15
N VAL A 39 23.93 -4.59 15.79
CA VAL A 39 24.34 -3.49 14.89
C VAL A 39 23.99 -2.17 15.56
N ASN A 40 24.93 -1.24 15.54
CA ASN A 40 24.74 0.13 16.00
C ASN A 40 24.93 1.06 14.80
N LYS A 41 23.92 1.89 14.48
CA LYS A 41 23.85 2.78 13.30
C LYS A 41 23.39 2.09 12.02
N GLY A 42 24.26 1.31 11.38
CA GLY A 42 23.98 0.66 10.09
C GLY A 42 25.24 0.02 9.50
N ALA A 43 25.25 -0.28 8.20
CA ALA A 43 26.34 -1.01 7.54
C ALA A 43 27.66 -0.23 7.50
N GLN A 44 27.59 1.08 7.23
CA GLN A 44 28.73 2.00 7.27
C GLN A 44 28.47 3.13 8.27
N PRO A 45 28.83 2.96 9.56
CA PRO A 45 28.59 3.97 10.60
C PRO A 45 29.16 5.36 10.30
N ALA A 46 30.24 5.46 9.53
CA ALA A 46 30.87 6.73 9.16
C ALA A 46 29.96 7.61 8.30
N ASP A 47 29.08 7.00 7.51
CA ASP A 47 28.14 7.69 6.60
C ASP A 47 26.88 8.16 7.33
N LYS A 48 26.76 7.81 8.62
CA LYS A 48 25.59 8.11 9.46
C LYS A 48 24.27 7.64 8.83
N PRO A 49 24.15 6.35 8.44
CA PRO A 49 22.94 5.82 7.84
C PRO A 49 21.76 5.94 8.82
N ILE A 50 20.61 6.34 8.30
CA ILE A 50 19.42 6.52 9.11
C ILE A 50 18.55 5.26 9.09
N TRP A 51 17.89 5.01 10.22
CA TRP A 51 16.78 4.06 10.35
C TRP A 51 17.12 2.63 9.89
N ILE A 52 18.21 2.04 10.41
CA ILE A 52 18.44 0.59 10.27
C ILE A 52 17.22 -0.16 10.86
N GLU A 53 16.57 -0.99 10.05
CA GLU A 53 15.30 -1.65 10.36
C GLU A 53 15.13 -3.00 9.64
N GLY A 54 13.95 -3.63 9.77
CA GLY A 54 13.62 -4.89 9.09
C GLY A 54 14.62 -6.04 9.28
N PRO A 55 15.10 -6.36 10.50
CA PRO A 55 16.17 -7.34 10.64
C PRO A 55 15.70 -8.79 10.47
N HIS A 56 16.32 -9.50 9.54
CA HIS A 56 16.16 -10.95 9.35
C HIS A 56 17.46 -11.69 9.64
N LEU A 57 17.38 -12.78 10.41
CA LEU A 57 18.53 -13.60 10.78
C LEU A 57 18.45 -14.97 10.09
N TYR A 58 19.45 -15.29 9.28
CA TYR A 58 19.54 -16.56 8.56
C TYR A 58 20.75 -17.37 9.02
N LYS A 59 20.62 -18.70 8.99
CA LYS A 59 21.76 -19.61 9.08
C LYS A 59 21.93 -20.33 7.75
N ILE A 60 22.95 -19.95 6.98
CA ILE A 60 23.18 -20.45 5.62
C ILE A 60 24.59 -21.03 5.57
N ASN A 61 24.71 -22.29 5.16
CA ASN A 61 25.99 -23.02 5.03
C ASN A 61 26.90 -22.88 6.26
N GLY A 62 26.31 -22.98 7.46
CA GLY A 62 27.04 -22.92 8.73
C GLY A 62 27.43 -21.51 9.21
N LYS A 63 27.13 -20.45 8.45
CA LYS A 63 27.32 -19.05 8.85
C LYS A 63 25.99 -18.38 9.22
N TYR A 64 26.07 -17.33 10.04
CA TYR A 64 24.91 -16.51 10.36
C TYR A 64 24.96 -15.23 9.54
N PHE A 65 23.84 -14.89 8.90
CA PHE A 65 23.65 -13.65 8.17
C PHE A 65 22.59 -12.82 8.86
N LEU A 66 22.88 -11.56 9.12
CA LEU A 66 21.90 -10.58 9.57
C LEU A 66 21.65 -9.64 8.39
N MET A 67 20.46 -9.68 7.84
CA MET A 67 20.00 -8.79 6.78
C MET A 67 19.12 -7.71 7.40
N SER A 68 19.18 -6.48 6.89
CA SER A 68 18.40 -5.34 7.41
C SER A 68 18.25 -4.27 6.33
N ALA A 69 17.22 -3.45 6.44
CA ALA A 69 17.05 -2.25 5.62
C ALA A 69 17.69 -1.03 6.29
N GLU A 70 18.16 -0.05 5.51
CA GLU A 70 18.57 1.27 6.01
C GLU A 70 18.35 2.37 4.95
N GLY A 71 18.48 3.63 5.37
CA GLY A 71 18.26 4.81 4.52
C GLY A 71 16.82 5.34 4.55
N GLY A 72 15.94 4.70 5.32
CA GLY A 72 14.50 4.98 5.37
C GLY A 72 13.71 4.39 4.22
N THR A 73 12.40 4.58 4.23
CA THR A 73 11.50 3.99 3.22
C THR A 73 11.37 4.79 1.93
N GLY A 74 12.13 5.88 1.77
CA GLY A 74 12.08 6.78 0.61
C GLY A 74 13.14 6.46 -0.45
N ASN A 75 13.51 7.45 -1.26
CA ASN A 75 14.45 7.25 -2.37
C ASN A 75 15.84 6.75 -1.93
N TRP A 76 16.22 6.93 -0.66
CA TRP A 76 17.49 6.45 -0.10
C TRP A 76 17.47 5.00 0.41
N HIS A 77 16.33 4.32 0.33
CA HIS A 77 16.14 2.96 0.82
C HIS A 77 17.14 1.98 0.20
N SER A 78 17.63 1.08 1.03
CA SER A 78 18.54 0.01 0.64
C SER A 78 18.46 -1.16 1.61
N GLU A 79 18.75 -2.36 1.11
CA GLU A 79 18.97 -3.54 1.92
C GLU A 79 20.47 -3.76 2.12
N VAL A 80 20.88 -4.08 3.34
CA VAL A 80 22.26 -4.36 3.72
C VAL A 80 22.36 -5.70 4.42
N ILE A 81 23.56 -6.28 4.38
CA ILE A 81 23.83 -7.56 5.02
C ILE A 81 25.12 -7.56 5.83
N PHE A 82 25.11 -8.37 6.87
CA PHE A 82 26.21 -8.65 7.77
C PHE A 82 26.38 -10.15 7.95
N ARG A 83 27.59 -10.61 8.25
CA ARG A 83 27.90 -12.02 8.53
C ARG A 83 28.59 -12.18 9.89
N GLY A 84 28.25 -13.25 10.60
CA GLY A 84 28.84 -13.63 11.88
C GLY A 84 28.92 -15.16 12.06
N ASP A 85 29.61 -15.59 13.11
CA ASP A 85 29.84 -17.02 13.41
C ASP A 85 28.87 -17.59 14.46
N SER A 86 28.08 -16.74 15.14
CA SER A 86 27.06 -17.15 16.09
C SER A 86 25.87 -16.19 16.06
N PRO A 87 24.65 -16.63 16.44
CA PRO A 87 23.44 -15.81 16.29
C PRO A 87 23.45 -14.57 17.19
N MET A 88 24.17 -14.63 18.31
CA MET A 88 24.41 -13.52 19.23
C MET A 88 25.84 -13.01 19.16
N GLY A 89 26.58 -13.34 18.10
CA GLY A 89 27.99 -13.01 17.91
C GLY A 89 28.21 -11.58 17.40
N LYS A 90 29.46 -11.31 16.99
CA LYS A 90 29.79 -10.09 16.25
C LYS A 90 29.40 -10.29 14.79
N PHE A 91 28.68 -9.33 14.22
CA PHE A 91 28.35 -9.27 12.81
C PHE A 91 29.23 -8.23 12.11
N LEU A 92 29.81 -8.59 10.98
CA LEU A 92 30.61 -7.69 10.15
C LEU A 92 29.83 -7.38 8.86
N PRO A 93 29.73 -6.10 8.45
CA PRO A 93 29.03 -5.72 7.23
C PRO A 93 29.76 -6.26 6.02
N TRP A 94 29.02 -6.61 4.97
CA TRP A 94 29.64 -6.88 3.68
C TRP A 94 30.24 -5.59 3.10
N LYS A 95 31.45 -5.69 2.55
CA LYS A 95 32.19 -4.55 1.99
C LYS A 95 31.53 -3.93 0.74
N ASN A 96 30.68 -4.71 0.05
CA ASN A 96 29.97 -4.29 -1.17
C ASN A 96 28.48 -4.02 -0.91
N ASN A 97 28.10 -3.75 0.34
CA ASN A 97 26.76 -3.24 0.63
C ASN A 97 26.47 -1.96 -0.19
N PRO A 98 25.21 -1.70 -0.56
CA PRO A 98 24.01 -2.50 -0.25
C PRO A 98 23.83 -3.72 -1.17
N ILE A 99 23.10 -4.73 -0.68
CA ILE A 99 22.74 -5.94 -1.46
C ILE A 99 21.53 -5.71 -2.39
N LEU A 100 20.73 -4.69 -2.11
CA LEU A 100 19.61 -4.23 -2.94
C LEU A 100 19.46 -2.71 -2.79
N THR A 101 19.44 -1.97 -3.90
CA THR A 101 19.01 -0.57 -3.92
C THR A 101 18.73 -0.11 -5.34
N GLN A 102 18.00 1.00 -5.49
CA GLN A 102 17.81 1.72 -6.75
C GLN A 102 18.15 3.22 -6.61
N ARG A 103 18.71 3.63 -5.46
CA ARG A 103 18.81 5.03 -5.03
C ARG A 103 19.75 5.92 -5.86
N HIS A 104 20.75 5.31 -6.51
CA HIS A 104 21.78 6.02 -7.28
C HIS A 104 21.47 6.09 -8.78
N LEU A 105 20.42 5.40 -9.24
CA LEU A 105 20.05 5.35 -10.65
C LEU A 105 19.34 6.62 -11.09
N ASN A 106 19.46 6.96 -12.39
CA ASN A 106 18.71 8.07 -12.97
C ASN A 106 17.21 7.86 -12.76
N SER A 107 16.55 8.87 -12.18
CA SER A 107 15.14 8.83 -11.84
C SER A 107 14.22 8.94 -13.06
N ASP A 108 14.71 9.48 -14.18
CA ASP A 108 13.94 9.64 -15.43
C ASP A 108 13.95 8.39 -16.33
N ARG A 109 14.52 7.28 -15.85
CA ARG A 109 14.56 6.02 -16.59
C ARG A 109 13.15 5.45 -16.79
N PRO A 110 12.87 4.79 -17.93
CA PRO A 110 11.57 4.17 -18.15
C PRO A 110 11.28 3.08 -17.11
N ASN A 111 10.02 2.98 -16.68
CA ASN A 111 9.56 1.99 -15.70
C ASN A 111 10.37 2.02 -14.39
N SER A 112 10.64 3.21 -13.87
CA SER A 112 11.39 3.39 -12.63
C SER A 112 10.76 2.64 -11.46
N VAL A 113 11.54 1.77 -10.82
CA VAL A 113 11.25 1.19 -9.51
C VAL A 113 12.14 1.89 -8.49
N THR A 114 11.55 2.48 -7.46
CA THR A 114 12.27 3.25 -6.43
C THR A 114 12.06 2.65 -5.04
N CYS A 115 12.75 3.17 -4.03
CA CYS A 115 12.56 2.78 -2.63
C CYS A 115 12.73 1.27 -2.35
N ALA A 116 13.53 0.56 -3.16
CA ALA A 116 13.73 -0.89 -3.02
C ALA A 116 14.52 -1.23 -1.75
N GLY A 117 13.93 -2.06 -0.88
CA GLY A 117 14.52 -2.51 0.38
C GLY A 117 13.52 -3.34 1.20
N HIS A 118 13.81 -3.56 2.48
CA HIS A 118 13.01 -4.38 3.39
C HIS A 118 12.79 -5.80 2.83
N ALA A 119 13.89 -6.42 2.43
CA ALA A 119 13.87 -7.71 1.76
C ALA A 119 13.72 -8.87 2.75
N ASP A 120 13.26 -10.01 2.25
CA ASP A 120 13.33 -11.32 2.92
C ASP A 120 13.77 -12.39 1.91
N LEU A 121 14.65 -13.29 2.33
CA LEU A 121 15.24 -14.33 1.50
C LEU A 121 14.49 -15.65 1.64
N ILE A 122 14.24 -16.32 0.51
CA ILE A 122 13.67 -17.65 0.47
C ILE A 122 14.51 -18.56 -0.43
N GLN A 123 14.79 -19.77 0.06
CA GLN A 123 15.37 -20.84 -0.75
C GLN A 123 14.24 -21.75 -1.26
N THR A 124 14.19 -21.95 -2.56
CA THR A 124 13.28 -22.90 -3.20
C THR A 124 13.68 -24.34 -2.91
N LYS A 125 12.78 -25.29 -3.17
CA LYS A 125 13.08 -26.74 -3.03
C LYS A 125 14.18 -27.20 -3.98
N GLU A 126 14.33 -26.52 -5.11
CA GLU A 126 15.35 -26.78 -6.13
C GLU A 126 16.74 -26.23 -5.72
N GLY A 127 16.81 -25.41 -4.66
CA GLY A 127 18.04 -24.82 -4.14
C GLY A 127 18.28 -23.38 -4.59
N ASP A 128 17.50 -22.87 -5.55
CA ASP A 128 17.58 -21.47 -6.00
C ASP A 128 17.14 -20.51 -4.90
N TRP A 129 17.82 -19.37 -4.80
CA TRP A 129 17.49 -18.31 -3.86
C TRP A 129 16.72 -17.18 -4.53
N TRP A 130 15.71 -16.70 -3.84
CA TRP A 130 14.87 -15.57 -4.25
C TRP A 130 14.73 -14.60 -3.09
N ALA A 131 14.46 -13.34 -3.41
CA ALA A 131 14.12 -12.32 -2.43
C ALA A 131 12.73 -11.77 -2.76
N VAL A 132 11.91 -11.58 -1.73
CA VAL A 132 10.76 -10.69 -1.76
C VAL A 132 11.13 -9.39 -1.07
N PHE A 133 10.66 -8.24 -1.56
CA PHE A 133 11.02 -6.94 -0.99
C PHE A 133 9.97 -5.90 -1.36
N LEU A 134 9.94 -4.79 -0.64
CA LEU A 134 9.09 -3.67 -1.00
C LEU A 134 9.81 -2.74 -1.99
N ALA A 135 9.05 -2.13 -2.89
CA ALA A 135 9.50 -1.01 -3.70
C ALA A 135 8.30 -0.18 -4.17
N CYS A 136 8.57 0.89 -4.92
CA CYS A 136 7.58 1.88 -5.35
C CYS A 136 7.60 2.05 -6.87
N ARG A 137 6.45 2.33 -7.48
CA ARG A 137 6.31 2.70 -8.91
C ARG A 137 5.79 4.13 -9.04
N PRO A 138 6.65 5.16 -9.01
CA PRO A 138 6.20 6.54 -9.17
C PRO A 138 5.76 6.81 -10.62
N ILE A 139 4.66 7.53 -10.81
CA ILE A 139 4.18 7.98 -12.12
C ILE A 139 5.01 9.19 -12.54
N ASN A 140 5.63 9.11 -13.72
CA ASN A 140 6.50 10.16 -14.27
C ASN A 140 7.56 10.66 -13.26
N ASN A 141 7.96 9.80 -12.31
CA ASN A 141 8.86 10.16 -11.21
C ASN A 141 8.37 11.34 -10.33
N GLN A 142 7.05 11.59 -10.28
CA GLN A 142 6.47 12.70 -9.50
C GLN A 142 5.76 12.22 -8.23
N PHE A 143 4.90 11.20 -8.35
CA PHE A 143 4.08 10.77 -7.23
C PHE A 143 3.73 9.27 -7.30
N GLU A 144 3.37 8.69 -6.16
CA GLU A 144 2.91 7.31 -6.04
C GLU A 144 1.60 7.22 -5.26
N ASN A 145 0.60 6.56 -5.85
CA ASN A 145 -0.72 6.35 -5.23
C ASN A 145 -0.93 4.91 -4.78
N LEU A 146 -0.18 3.95 -5.35
CA LEU A 146 -0.37 2.53 -5.05
C LEU A 146 0.20 2.14 -3.67
N GLY A 147 0.99 3.04 -3.07
CA GLY A 147 1.81 2.76 -1.91
C GLY A 147 3.01 1.87 -2.26
N ARG A 148 3.66 1.34 -1.23
CA ARG A 148 4.75 0.37 -1.39
C ARG A 148 4.17 -0.99 -1.78
N GLU A 149 4.72 -1.57 -2.82
CA GLU A 149 4.26 -2.81 -3.43
C GLU A 149 5.28 -3.92 -3.21
N THR A 150 4.86 -5.17 -3.36
CA THR A 150 5.75 -6.33 -3.22
C THR A 150 6.36 -6.72 -4.55
N PHE A 151 7.69 -6.78 -4.57
CA PHE A 151 8.50 -7.24 -5.69
C PHE A 151 9.21 -8.54 -5.33
N MET A 152 9.67 -9.25 -6.36
CA MET A 152 10.40 -10.49 -6.20
C MET A 152 11.47 -10.61 -7.29
N MET A 153 12.68 -11.06 -6.93
CA MET A 153 13.74 -11.34 -7.91
C MET A 153 14.70 -12.45 -7.43
N PRO A 154 15.45 -13.08 -8.35
CA PRO A 154 16.45 -14.08 -7.99
C PRO A 154 17.61 -13.44 -7.21
N VAL A 155 18.19 -14.21 -6.30
CA VAL A 155 19.34 -13.82 -5.49
C VAL A 155 20.59 -14.44 -6.09
N LYS A 156 21.59 -13.58 -6.36
CA LYS A 156 22.93 -13.97 -6.79
C LYS A 156 23.82 -14.14 -5.56
N TRP A 157 24.88 -14.94 -5.67
CA TRP A 157 25.87 -15.12 -4.62
C TRP A 157 27.23 -14.63 -5.09
N SER A 158 27.89 -13.82 -4.28
CA SER A 158 29.24 -13.32 -4.56
C SER A 158 30.29 -14.42 -4.33
N GLU A 159 31.47 -14.24 -4.90
CA GLU A 159 32.60 -15.16 -4.69
C GLU A 159 33.01 -15.28 -3.21
N ASP A 160 32.86 -14.20 -2.42
CA ASP A 160 33.13 -14.19 -0.98
C ASP A 160 31.94 -14.67 -0.11
N GLY A 161 30.89 -15.19 -0.75
CA GLY A 161 29.80 -15.93 -0.11
C GLY A 161 28.72 -15.05 0.53
N PHE A 162 28.35 -13.94 -0.11
CA PHE A 162 27.24 -13.08 0.29
C PHE A 162 26.12 -13.07 -0.76
N PRO A 163 24.84 -13.12 -0.35
CA PRO A 163 23.72 -12.97 -1.26
C PRO A 163 23.56 -11.50 -1.67
N TYR A 164 23.19 -11.25 -2.92
CA TYR A 164 22.82 -9.93 -3.41
C TYR A 164 21.82 -9.99 -4.56
N MET A 165 21.07 -8.91 -4.76
CA MET A 165 20.03 -8.79 -5.77
C MET A 165 20.44 -7.80 -6.86
N THR A 166 21.00 -6.65 -6.48
CA THR A 166 21.46 -5.60 -7.41
C THR A 166 22.85 -5.12 -7.04
N GLN A 167 23.68 -4.84 -8.05
CA GLN A 167 24.97 -4.15 -7.92
C GLN A 167 25.14 -3.16 -9.09
N GLY A 168 25.84 -2.05 -8.86
CA GLY A 168 26.05 -1.04 -9.90
C GLY A 168 24.72 -0.60 -10.53
N ASP A 169 24.62 -0.61 -11.85
CA ASP A 169 23.44 -0.15 -12.59
C ASP A 169 22.34 -1.23 -12.78
N ASP A 170 22.41 -2.35 -12.05
CA ASP A 170 21.37 -3.38 -12.07
C ASP A 170 19.99 -2.78 -11.73
N LEU A 171 19.01 -3.01 -12.60
CA LEU A 171 17.63 -2.58 -12.40
C LEU A 171 16.81 -3.65 -11.70
N VAL A 172 15.82 -3.25 -10.90
CA VAL A 172 14.71 -4.15 -10.53
C VAL A 172 13.84 -4.33 -11.77
N PRO A 173 13.74 -5.54 -12.35
CA PRO A 173 13.00 -5.74 -13.59
C PRO A 173 11.49 -5.79 -13.31
N MET A 174 10.69 -5.23 -14.24
CA MET A 174 9.22 -5.32 -14.18
C MET A 174 8.68 -6.74 -14.40
N ILE A 175 9.47 -7.59 -15.05
CA ILE A 175 9.10 -8.98 -15.37
C ILE A 175 10.28 -9.88 -15.04
N VAL A 176 10.03 -10.90 -14.23
CA VAL A 176 10.98 -11.96 -13.93
C VAL A 176 10.43 -13.29 -14.44
N LYS A 177 11.31 -14.13 -14.98
CA LYS A 177 10.97 -15.51 -15.38
C LYS A 177 11.46 -16.49 -14.32
N ARG A 178 10.61 -17.45 -13.96
CA ARG A 178 10.98 -18.63 -13.18
C ARG A 178 10.62 -19.86 -14.00
N GLU A 179 11.64 -20.59 -14.45
CA GLU A 179 11.46 -21.80 -15.24
C GLU A 179 10.78 -22.90 -14.41
N GLY A 180 10.02 -23.77 -15.07
CA GLY A 180 9.36 -24.91 -14.42
C GLY A 180 8.14 -24.57 -13.56
N VAL A 181 7.70 -23.30 -13.53
CA VAL A 181 6.51 -22.87 -12.77
C VAL A 181 5.32 -22.63 -13.70
N LYS A 182 4.21 -23.30 -13.41
CA LYS A 182 2.93 -23.03 -14.06
C LYS A 182 2.15 -22.01 -13.23
N ARG A 183 1.62 -20.98 -13.90
CA ARG A 183 0.70 -20.03 -13.27
C ARG A 183 -0.60 -20.73 -12.88
N ASP A 184 -1.17 -20.30 -11.76
CA ASP A 184 -2.52 -20.68 -11.38
C ASP A 184 -3.55 -20.06 -12.35
N THR A 185 -4.77 -20.59 -12.38
CA THR A 185 -5.86 -20.08 -13.22
C THR A 185 -6.38 -18.74 -12.71
N THR A 186 -6.31 -18.50 -11.41
CA THR A 186 -6.72 -17.24 -10.78
C THR A 186 -5.48 -16.40 -10.47
N VAL A 187 -5.36 -15.24 -11.11
CA VAL A 187 -4.23 -14.31 -10.91
C VAL A 187 -4.74 -12.95 -10.43
N THR A 188 -4.10 -12.43 -9.39
CA THR A 188 -4.39 -11.11 -8.80
C THR A 188 -3.28 -10.08 -9.06
N TYR A 189 -2.43 -10.38 -10.05
CA TYR A 189 -1.29 -9.57 -10.49
C TYR A 189 -1.34 -9.38 -12.01
N GLY A 190 -0.66 -8.35 -12.52
CA GLY A 190 -0.78 -7.97 -13.94
C GLY A 190 -2.14 -7.36 -14.25
N ASN A 191 -2.53 -7.31 -15.53
CA ASN A 191 -3.83 -6.78 -15.93
C ASN A 191 -4.91 -7.83 -15.67
N PHE A 192 -6.00 -7.43 -15.01
CA PHE A 192 -7.16 -8.29 -14.77
C PHE A 192 -8.42 -7.45 -14.72
N GLU A 193 -9.55 -8.13 -14.87
CA GLU A 193 -10.89 -7.61 -14.65
C GLU A 193 -11.52 -8.37 -13.48
N LEU A 194 -12.31 -7.68 -12.66
CA LEU A 194 -13.04 -8.28 -11.55
C LEU A 194 -14.42 -7.64 -11.45
N VAL A 195 -15.44 -8.49 -11.55
CA VAL A 195 -16.83 -8.15 -11.26
C VAL A 195 -17.19 -8.77 -9.92
N GLU A 196 -17.61 -7.94 -8.98
CA GLU A 196 -18.12 -8.37 -7.68
C GLU A 196 -19.63 -8.13 -7.65
N ASN A 197 -20.40 -9.20 -7.60
CA ASN A 197 -21.87 -9.15 -7.54
C ASN A 197 -22.39 -9.21 -6.10
N PHE A 198 -21.53 -9.48 -5.11
CA PHE A 198 -21.93 -9.61 -3.70
C PHE A 198 -22.98 -10.71 -3.45
N ASP A 199 -22.89 -11.81 -4.22
CA ASP A 199 -23.76 -13.00 -4.06
C ASP A 199 -23.39 -13.85 -2.83
N SER A 200 -22.12 -13.75 -2.39
CA SER A 200 -21.63 -14.43 -1.19
C SER A 200 -22.14 -13.75 0.09
N PRO A 201 -22.56 -14.50 1.13
CA PRO A 201 -22.96 -13.92 2.42
C PRO A 201 -21.78 -13.37 3.23
N VAL A 202 -20.55 -13.60 2.78
CA VAL A 202 -19.31 -13.12 3.40
C VAL A 202 -18.48 -12.34 2.39
N LEU A 203 -17.86 -11.27 2.89
CA LEU A 203 -17.05 -10.38 2.08
C LEU A 203 -15.73 -11.07 1.71
N ASP A 204 -15.38 -11.06 0.42
CA ASP A 204 -14.18 -11.76 -0.05
C ASP A 204 -12.88 -11.03 0.35
N MET A 205 -11.78 -11.76 0.41
CA MET A 205 -10.47 -11.32 0.95
C MET A 205 -9.89 -10.01 0.37
N PRO A 206 -10.13 -9.61 -0.89
CA PRO A 206 -9.61 -8.35 -1.43
C PRO A 206 -10.21 -7.09 -0.78
N TRP A 207 -11.39 -7.23 -0.17
CA TRP A 207 -12.11 -6.14 0.45
C TRP A 207 -11.69 -5.92 1.90
N MET A 208 -11.75 -4.67 2.35
CA MET A 208 -11.30 -4.24 3.66
C MET A 208 -12.23 -3.17 4.22
N THR A 209 -12.17 -3.03 5.53
CA THR A 209 -12.81 -1.93 6.27
C THR A 209 -11.74 -1.13 6.99
N LEU A 210 -12.07 0.08 7.42
CA LEU A 210 -11.12 0.97 8.08
C LEU A 210 -11.11 0.74 9.60
N ARG A 211 -9.93 0.45 10.16
CA ARG A 211 -9.67 0.28 11.61
C ARG A 211 -10.31 -0.96 12.22
N ALA A 212 -11.40 -0.78 12.98
CA ALA A 212 -12.03 -1.86 13.74
C ALA A 212 -13.06 -2.60 12.88
N SER A 213 -13.73 -3.60 13.47
CA SER A 213 -14.83 -4.30 12.80
C SER A 213 -15.90 -3.30 12.33
N ALA A 214 -16.32 -3.42 11.07
CA ALA A 214 -17.44 -2.68 10.49
C ALA A 214 -18.69 -3.56 10.32
N SER A 215 -18.77 -4.68 11.05
CA SER A 215 -19.86 -5.67 10.92
C SER A 215 -21.27 -5.10 11.11
N ASP A 216 -21.41 -4.01 11.86
CA ASP A 216 -22.70 -3.35 12.07
C ASP A 216 -23.02 -2.27 11.02
N LEU A 217 -22.07 -1.96 10.14
CA LEU A 217 -22.12 -0.87 9.16
C LEU A 217 -22.36 -1.35 7.73
N TYR A 218 -22.17 -2.64 7.46
CA TYR A 218 -22.47 -3.26 6.17
C TYR A 218 -23.15 -4.61 6.32
N SER A 219 -23.83 -5.07 5.28
CA SER A 219 -24.46 -6.38 5.21
C SER A 219 -24.45 -6.92 3.79
N LEU A 220 -24.23 -8.23 3.65
CA LEU A 220 -24.34 -8.99 2.38
C LEU A 220 -25.58 -9.90 2.35
N THR A 221 -26.35 -9.92 3.45
CA THR A 221 -27.53 -10.79 3.60
C THR A 221 -28.82 -10.02 3.79
N GLU A 222 -28.74 -8.72 4.15
CA GLU A 222 -29.92 -7.85 4.28
C GLU A 222 -30.61 -7.64 2.93
N THR A 223 -29.83 -7.56 1.86
CA THR A 223 -30.33 -7.52 0.48
C THR A 223 -29.44 -8.43 -0.36
N PRO A 224 -29.80 -9.72 -0.55
CA PRO A 224 -28.98 -10.67 -1.30
C PRO A 224 -28.61 -10.16 -2.70
N GLY A 225 -27.35 -10.32 -3.10
CA GLY A 225 -26.81 -9.79 -4.36
C GLY A 225 -26.41 -8.30 -4.30
N TYR A 226 -26.33 -7.73 -3.10
CA TYR A 226 -25.90 -6.35 -2.86
C TYR A 226 -25.01 -6.26 -1.61
N LEU A 227 -24.06 -5.32 -1.68
CA LEU A 227 -23.41 -4.78 -0.48
C LEU A 227 -24.25 -3.62 0.06
N THR A 228 -24.98 -3.86 1.14
CA THR A 228 -25.75 -2.84 1.84
C THR A 228 -24.84 -2.09 2.81
N LEU A 229 -24.83 -0.75 2.76
CA LEU A 229 -24.14 0.12 3.72
C LEU A 229 -25.14 0.99 4.47
N LYS A 230 -24.94 1.16 5.77
CA LYS A 230 -25.73 2.10 6.58
C LYS A 230 -25.12 3.49 6.50
N CYS A 231 -25.94 4.52 6.31
CA CYS A 231 -25.50 5.90 6.54
C CYS A 231 -25.16 6.07 8.02
N ALA A 232 -23.87 6.14 8.33
CA ALA A 232 -23.38 6.22 9.71
C ALA A 232 -23.02 7.67 10.09
N ASP A 233 -23.18 8.00 11.37
CA ASP A 233 -22.75 9.29 11.95
C ASP A 233 -21.25 9.28 12.32
N ILE A 234 -20.45 8.67 11.44
CA ILE A 234 -19.00 8.62 11.53
C ILE A 234 -18.47 8.93 10.14
N SER A 235 -17.84 10.09 10.01
CA SER A 235 -17.25 10.51 8.75
C SER A 235 -15.89 9.86 8.49
N SER A 236 -15.52 9.77 7.21
CA SER A 236 -14.19 9.32 6.75
C SER A 236 -13.04 10.24 7.18
N THR A 237 -13.31 11.45 7.68
CA THR A 237 -12.28 12.37 8.21
C THR A 237 -11.99 12.11 9.69
N GLU A 238 -12.75 11.22 10.33
CA GLU A 238 -12.54 10.83 11.72
C GLU A 238 -11.66 9.60 11.84
N LYS A 239 -10.87 9.55 12.93
CA LYS A 239 -10.07 8.38 13.29
C LYS A 239 -10.88 7.25 13.94
N LYS A 240 -12.02 6.90 13.33
CA LYS A 240 -13.00 5.89 13.79
C LYS A 240 -13.35 4.92 12.65
N THR A 241 -14.33 4.02 12.84
CA THR A 241 -14.78 3.09 11.79
C THR A 241 -16.00 3.68 11.03
N PRO A 242 -15.83 4.26 9.83
CA PRO A 242 -16.93 4.68 8.97
C PRO A 242 -17.58 3.49 8.25
N ALA A 243 -18.78 3.69 7.69
CA ALA A 243 -19.43 2.73 6.79
C ALA A 243 -18.76 2.74 5.41
N PHE A 244 -17.53 2.23 5.36
CA PHE A 244 -16.65 2.19 4.20
C PHE A 244 -16.10 0.79 3.98
N VAL A 245 -16.37 0.24 2.80
CA VAL A 245 -15.84 -1.06 2.36
C VAL A 245 -15.04 -0.83 1.07
N CYS A 246 -13.76 -1.16 1.09
CA CYS A 246 -12.82 -0.71 0.06
C CYS A 246 -11.79 -1.77 -0.34
N ARG A 247 -11.06 -1.47 -1.40
CA ARG A 247 -9.93 -2.24 -1.90
C ARG A 247 -8.78 -1.31 -2.25
N ARG A 248 -7.58 -1.89 -2.39
CA ARG A 248 -6.38 -1.15 -2.80
C ARG A 248 -6.47 -0.77 -4.28
N LEU A 249 -5.98 0.41 -4.65
CA LEU A 249 -5.62 0.64 -6.05
C LEU A 249 -4.39 -0.22 -6.39
N GLN A 250 -4.45 -0.97 -7.49
CA GLN A 250 -3.38 -1.90 -7.91
C GLN A 250 -2.72 -1.51 -9.25
N HIS A 251 -3.29 -0.52 -9.94
CA HIS A 251 -2.82 -0.07 -11.25
C HIS A 251 -2.89 1.45 -11.33
N HIS A 252 -1.95 2.04 -12.06
CA HIS A 252 -2.03 3.46 -12.41
C HIS A 252 -3.14 3.73 -13.43
N LYS A 253 -3.34 2.80 -14.37
CA LYS A 253 -4.40 2.87 -15.37
C LYS A 253 -5.44 1.82 -15.06
N PHE A 254 -6.67 2.24 -14.81
CA PHE A 254 -7.78 1.35 -14.48
C PHE A 254 -9.11 2.02 -14.81
N GLU A 255 -10.15 1.20 -14.86
CA GLU A 255 -11.54 1.64 -14.85
C GLU A 255 -12.24 0.90 -13.71
N CYS A 256 -13.12 1.60 -12.99
CA CYS A 256 -14.02 0.97 -12.03
C CYS A 256 -15.39 1.63 -12.09
N ALA A 257 -16.44 0.80 -11.98
CA ALA A 257 -17.81 1.26 -11.94
C ALA A 257 -18.59 0.55 -10.83
N THR A 258 -19.65 1.19 -10.37
CA THR A 258 -20.62 0.59 -9.44
C THR A 258 -22.03 1.01 -9.83
N ARG A 259 -22.98 0.10 -9.61
CA ARG A 259 -24.41 0.38 -9.62
C ARG A 259 -24.85 0.60 -8.17
N MET A 260 -25.49 1.73 -7.90
CA MET A 260 -25.92 2.12 -6.56
C MET A 260 -27.42 2.40 -6.53
N LEU A 261 -28.11 1.78 -5.57
CA LEU A 261 -29.47 2.12 -5.19
C LEU A 261 -29.42 3.01 -3.95
N PHE A 262 -29.84 4.26 -4.05
CA PHE A 262 -29.78 5.19 -2.93
C PHE A 262 -30.82 6.30 -3.05
N ASN A 263 -31.59 6.51 -1.98
CA ASN A 263 -32.59 7.56 -1.90
C ASN A 263 -32.44 8.33 -0.57
N PRO A 264 -31.61 9.40 -0.53
CA PRO A 264 -31.36 10.14 0.69
C PRO A 264 -32.62 10.83 1.22
N SER A 265 -32.89 10.67 2.50
CA SER A 265 -34.04 11.26 3.18
C SER A 265 -33.85 12.76 3.46
N ASN A 266 -32.61 13.20 3.59
CA ASN A 266 -32.21 14.58 3.88
C ASN A 266 -30.85 14.92 3.24
N ASP A 267 -30.41 16.16 3.40
CA ASP A 267 -29.17 16.71 2.81
C ASP A 267 -27.87 16.21 3.46
N LYS A 268 -27.94 15.52 4.60
CA LYS A 268 -26.79 14.91 5.27
C LYS A 268 -26.49 13.51 4.77
N GLU A 269 -27.51 12.80 4.30
CA GLU A 269 -27.36 11.45 3.75
C GLU A 269 -26.66 11.50 2.39
N THR A 270 -25.47 10.92 2.34
CA THR A 270 -24.62 10.88 1.15
C THR A 270 -24.02 9.50 1.00
N ALA A 271 -24.07 8.95 -0.21
CA ALA A 271 -23.45 7.66 -0.52
C ALA A 271 -22.80 7.66 -1.90
N GLY A 272 -21.78 6.82 -2.08
CA GLY A 272 -21.10 6.67 -3.36
C GLY A 272 -19.74 6.01 -3.25
N MET A 273 -18.83 6.42 -4.13
CA MET A 273 -17.47 5.90 -4.22
C MET A 273 -16.48 6.85 -3.56
N LEU A 274 -15.72 6.36 -2.58
CA LEU A 274 -14.68 7.11 -1.88
C LEU A 274 -13.30 6.61 -2.29
N LEU A 275 -12.47 7.51 -2.80
CA LEU A 275 -11.04 7.32 -2.92
C LEU A 275 -10.39 7.89 -1.66
N PHE A 276 -9.75 7.03 -0.88
CA PHE A 276 -9.26 7.33 0.45
C PHE A 276 -7.76 7.08 0.55
N LYS A 277 -6.98 8.12 0.87
CA LYS A 277 -5.57 7.99 1.26
C LYS A 277 -5.40 8.09 2.78
N ASP A 278 -5.97 9.12 3.37
CA ASP A 278 -6.08 9.36 4.82
C ASP A 278 -7.25 10.30 5.13
N GLU A 279 -7.40 10.70 6.39
CA GLU A 279 -8.49 11.56 6.87
C GLU A 279 -8.57 12.94 6.21
N THR A 280 -7.50 13.40 5.55
CA THR A 280 -7.37 14.75 4.98
C THR A 280 -6.98 14.76 3.50
N HIS A 281 -7.03 13.61 2.83
CA HIS A 281 -6.74 13.46 1.40
C HIS A 281 -7.69 12.44 0.78
N GLN A 282 -8.84 12.90 0.28
CA GLN A 282 -9.88 12.03 -0.29
C GLN A 282 -10.59 12.68 -1.48
N TYR A 283 -11.09 11.84 -2.38
CA TYR A 283 -12.11 12.22 -3.35
C TYR A 283 -13.38 11.42 -3.10
N PHE A 284 -14.50 12.10 -2.88
CA PHE A 284 -15.79 11.46 -2.68
C PHE A 284 -16.70 11.75 -3.87
N PHE A 285 -16.97 10.72 -4.67
CA PHE A 285 -17.87 10.75 -5.82
C PHE A 285 -19.22 10.15 -5.42
N CYS A 286 -20.22 10.99 -5.23
CA CYS A 286 -21.40 10.63 -4.46
C CYS A 286 -22.71 11.15 -5.02
N LEU A 287 -23.80 10.52 -4.59
CA LEU A 287 -25.15 11.08 -4.66
C LEU A 287 -25.49 11.71 -3.32
N ASN A 288 -25.99 12.94 -3.34
CA ASN A 288 -26.50 13.66 -2.16
C ASN A 288 -27.78 14.44 -2.51
N LYS A 289 -28.56 14.85 -1.49
CA LYS A 289 -29.73 15.71 -1.67
C LYS A 289 -29.34 17.19 -1.59
N VAL A 290 -29.90 18.05 -2.44
CA VAL A 290 -29.78 19.52 -2.38
C VAL A 290 -31.15 20.14 -2.61
N GLY A 291 -31.75 20.71 -1.56
CA GLY A 291 -33.15 21.13 -1.61
C GLY A 291 -34.07 19.92 -1.80
N GLU A 292 -34.93 19.96 -2.81
CA GLU A 292 -35.80 18.82 -3.18
C GLU A 292 -35.16 17.88 -4.23
N ASN A 293 -34.09 18.34 -4.90
CA ASN A 293 -33.43 17.58 -5.96
C ASN A 293 -32.30 16.70 -5.42
N LYS A 294 -31.86 15.75 -6.25
CA LYS A 294 -30.66 14.95 -6.03
C LYS A 294 -29.55 15.48 -6.91
N ASN A 295 -28.32 15.40 -6.42
CA ASN A 295 -27.14 15.76 -7.18
C ASN A 295 -26.16 14.59 -7.21
N ILE A 296 -25.50 14.42 -8.36
CA ILE A 296 -24.24 13.71 -8.45
C ILE A 296 -23.12 14.72 -8.25
N SER A 297 -22.29 14.50 -7.22
CA SER A 297 -21.23 15.43 -6.81
C SER A 297 -19.88 14.73 -6.75
N LEU A 298 -18.82 15.47 -7.10
CA LEU A 298 -17.44 15.12 -6.80
C LEU A 298 -16.89 16.11 -5.78
N LYS A 299 -16.52 15.62 -4.60
CA LYS A 299 -15.95 16.40 -3.50
C LYS A 299 -14.49 16.04 -3.30
N GLN A 300 -13.64 17.05 -3.14
CA GLN A 300 -12.28 16.90 -2.61
C GLN A 300 -12.32 17.18 -1.11
N ILE A 301 -11.89 16.23 -0.30
CA ILE A 301 -11.91 16.33 1.16
C ILE A 301 -10.47 16.45 1.66
N GLY A 302 -10.17 17.59 2.27
CA GLY A 302 -8.94 17.82 3.02
C GLY A 302 -9.15 18.62 4.30
N GLU A 303 -8.29 19.61 4.58
CA GLU A 303 -8.53 20.54 5.70
C GLU A 303 -9.89 21.26 5.58
N LYS A 304 -10.34 21.47 4.35
CA LYS A 304 -11.68 21.91 4.00
C LYS A 304 -12.23 21.02 2.90
N GLU A 305 -13.53 20.76 2.96
CA GLU A 305 -14.25 20.12 1.85
C GLU A 305 -14.51 21.14 0.75
N GLN A 306 -14.30 20.73 -0.50
CA GLN A 306 -14.61 21.50 -1.70
C GLN A 306 -15.34 20.62 -2.71
N THR A 307 -16.49 21.08 -3.21
CA THR A 307 -17.12 20.48 -4.39
C THR A 307 -16.37 20.89 -5.65
N LEU A 308 -15.84 19.92 -6.39
CA LEU A 308 -15.13 20.12 -7.66
C LEU A 308 -16.09 20.17 -8.85
N ALA A 309 -17.15 19.36 -8.80
CA ALA A 309 -18.20 19.31 -9.80
C ALA A 309 -19.50 18.81 -9.15
N SER A 310 -20.63 19.25 -9.67
CA SER A 310 -21.96 18.78 -9.28
C SER A 310 -22.87 18.89 -10.48
N ASP A 311 -23.82 17.97 -10.56
CA ASP A 311 -24.83 17.94 -11.61
C ASP A 311 -26.16 17.52 -11.01
N GLU A 312 -27.21 18.26 -11.32
CA GLU A 312 -28.56 18.01 -10.82
C GLU A 312 -29.19 16.86 -11.60
N ILE A 313 -29.87 15.96 -10.89
CA ILE A 313 -30.62 14.84 -11.46
C ILE A 313 -32.04 14.81 -10.86
N ASP A 314 -32.96 14.15 -11.57
CA ASP A 314 -34.36 14.07 -11.16
C ASP A 314 -34.50 13.47 -9.75
N ALA A 315 -35.35 14.08 -8.92
CA ALA A 315 -35.59 13.66 -7.55
C ALA A 315 -36.07 12.19 -7.43
N ASP A 316 -36.73 11.66 -8.47
CA ASP A 316 -37.22 10.28 -8.52
C ASP A 316 -36.14 9.26 -8.92
N THR A 317 -34.92 9.71 -9.25
CA THR A 317 -33.80 8.84 -9.62
C THR A 317 -33.31 8.07 -8.39
N ASN A 318 -33.56 6.76 -8.35
CA ASN A 318 -33.16 5.90 -7.22
C ASN A 318 -32.01 4.94 -7.55
N GLU A 319 -31.71 4.77 -8.83
CA GLU A 319 -30.62 3.94 -9.33
C GLU A 319 -29.66 4.80 -10.13
N VAL A 320 -28.38 4.75 -9.78
CA VAL A 320 -27.31 5.49 -10.47
C VAL A 320 -26.10 4.60 -10.68
N TYR A 321 -25.37 4.88 -11.75
CA TYR A 321 -24.13 4.21 -12.08
C TYR A 321 -23.01 5.22 -11.97
N LEU A 322 -21.97 4.91 -11.18
CA LEU A 322 -20.82 5.77 -10.96
C LEU A 322 -19.60 5.10 -11.55
N LYS A 323 -18.87 5.78 -12.44
CA LYS A 323 -17.64 5.28 -13.06
C LYS A 323 -16.48 6.25 -12.89
N LEU A 324 -15.33 5.70 -12.58
CA LEU A 324 -14.04 6.37 -12.57
C LEU A 324 -13.12 5.71 -13.59
N VAL A 325 -12.47 6.53 -14.42
CA VAL A 325 -11.41 6.10 -15.34
C VAL A 325 -10.12 6.81 -14.93
N SER A 326 -9.04 6.04 -14.73
CA SER A 326 -7.71 6.59 -14.52
C SER A 326 -6.79 6.33 -15.72
N GLN A 327 -6.16 7.40 -16.20
CA GLN A 327 -5.08 7.33 -17.19
C GLN A 327 -3.68 7.38 -16.52
N GLY A 328 -3.61 7.21 -15.20
CA GLY A 328 -2.39 7.35 -14.40
C GLY A 328 -2.20 8.76 -13.86
N ILE A 329 -2.20 9.76 -14.73
CA ILE A 329 -1.98 11.17 -14.36
C ILE A 329 -3.27 11.99 -14.19
N GLY A 330 -4.42 11.40 -14.49
CA GLY A 330 -5.72 12.06 -14.42
C GLY A 330 -6.81 11.05 -14.09
N TYR A 331 -7.78 11.49 -13.30
CA TYR A 331 -9.03 10.80 -13.01
C TYR A 331 -10.18 11.52 -13.74
N ASP A 332 -10.96 10.73 -14.48
CA ASP A 332 -12.19 11.18 -15.11
C ASP A 332 -13.38 10.48 -14.44
N PHE A 333 -14.38 11.26 -14.05
CA PHE A 333 -15.57 10.79 -13.35
C PHE A 333 -16.79 10.91 -14.25
N TYR A 334 -17.48 9.79 -14.44
CA TYR A 334 -18.67 9.67 -15.27
C TYR A 334 -19.81 9.07 -14.46
N TYR A 335 -21.04 9.43 -14.81
CA TYR A 335 -22.21 8.79 -14.25
C TYR A 335 -23.24 8.47 -15.33
N SER A 336 -24.18 7.58 -14.99
CA SER A 336 -25.31 7.19 -15.82
C SER A 336 -26.56 7.06 -14.95
N ILE A 337 -27.69 7.52 -15.47
CA ILE A 337 -29.03 7.39 -14.85
C ILE A 337 -30.00 6.60 -15.73
N ASP A 338 -29.51 5.99 -16.82
CA ASP A 338 -30.32 5.30 -17.84
C ASP A 338 -29.95 3.82 -18.04
N GLY A 339 -29.28 3.22 -17.06
CA GLY A 339 -28.84 1.82 -17.11
C GLY A 339 -27.63 1.60 -18.01
N GLU A 340 -26.66 2.53 -17.96
CA GLU A 340 -25.40 2.52 -18.72
C GLU A 340 -25.55 2.69 -20.24
N LYS A 341 -26.73 3.11 -20.71
CA LYS A 341 -26.95 3.40 -22.14
C LYS A 341 -26.20 4.65 -22.56
N SER A 342 -26.06 5.63 -21.66
CA SER A 342 -25.25 6.82 -21.88
C SER A 342 -24.45 7.23 -20.64
N TRP A 343 -23.17 7.52 -20.83
CA TRP A 343 -22.29 8.00 -19.77
C TRP A 343 -22.10 9.52 -19.90
N LYS A 344 -22.51 10.27 -18.87
CA LYS A 344 -22.28 11.71 -18.77
C LYS A 344 -20.99 11.97 -17.99
N LEU A 345 -20.10 12.77 -18.57
CA LEU A 345 -18.89 13.24 -17.90
C LEU A 345 -19.27 14.27 -16.83
N LEU A 346 -18.91 14.02 -15.58
CA LEU A 346 -19.07 14.98 -14.48
C LEU A 346 -17.85 15.89 -14.35
N CYS A 347 -16.67 15.28 -14.30
CA CYS A 347 -15.42 15.98 -14.07
C CYS A 347 -14.27 15.24 -14.75
N LYS A 348 -13.35 15.97 -15.36
CA LYS A 348 -12.23 15.43 -16.14
C LYS A 348 -10.90 15.90 -15.56
N ASP A 349 -9.85 15.12 -15.76
CA ASP A 349 -8.46 15.49 -15.48
C ASP A 349 -8.23 15.87 -14.00
N VAL A 350 -8.96 15.22 -13.08
CA VAL A 350 -8.79 15.41 -11.63
C VAL A 350 -7.49 14.78 -11.17
N ALA A 351 -6.68 15.53 -10.41
CA ALA A 351 -5.30 15.18 -10.10
C ALA A 351 -5.18 13.98 -9.14
N PRO A 352 -4.63 12.83 -9.57
CA PRO A 352 -4.40 11.69 -8.68
C PRO A 352 -3.34 11.98 -7.61
N SER A 353 -2.44 12.93 -7.86
CA SER A 353 -1.34 13.30 -6.97
C SER A 353 -1.80 13.78 -5.59
N TYR A 354 -3.02 14.31 -5.48
CA TYR A 354 -3.60 14.72 -4.19
C TYR A 354 -3.71 13.55 -3.20
N LEU A 355 -3.87 12.32 -3.69
CA LEU A 355 -3.96 11.10 -2.89
C LEU A 355 -2.62 10.39 -2.71
N SER A 356 -1.52 11.00 -3.13
CA SER A 356 -0.21 10.34 -3.16
C SER A 356 0.52 10.35 -1.83
N THR A 357 1.45 9.43 -1.64
CA THR A 357 2.37 9.46 -0.49
C THR A 357 3.23 10.72 -0.50
N THR A 358 3.61 11.25 -1.67
CA THR A 358 4.41 12.49 -1.76
C THR A 358 3.66 13.69 -1.18
N THR A 359 2.34 13.75 -1.36
CA THR A 359 1.49 14.84 -0.84
C THR A 359 1.02 14.57 0.58
N ALA A 360 0.46 13.39 0.85
CA ALA A 360 -0.18 13.06 2.11
C ALA A 360 0.77 12.48 3.17
N GLY A 361 1.92 11.95 2.75
CA GLY A 361 2.83 11.20 3.61
C GLY A 361 2.28 9.83 4.02
N GLY A 362 2.81 9.31 5.14
CA GLY A 362 2.40 8.03 5.70
C GLY A 362 2.98 6.80 4.97
N PHE A 363 2.37 5.64 5.21
CA PHE A 363 2.91 4.33 4.81
C PHE A 363 1.92 3.48 3.99
N THR A 364 0.80 4.07 3.60
CA THR A 364 -0.32 3.43 2.89
C THR A 364 -0.41 3.91 1.45
N GLY A 365 -1.00 3.08 0.58
CA GLY A 365 -1.50 3.51 -0.72
C GLY A 365 -2.95 3.99 -0.65
N THR A 366 -3.42 4.59 -1.73
CA THR A 366 -4.83 4.94 -1.96
C THR A 366 -5.70 3.68 -2.04
N THR A 367 -6.85 3.75 -1.40
CA THR A 367 -7.93 2.77 -1.53
C THR A 367 -9.12 3.38 -2.25
N ILE A 368 -9.94 2.53 -2.86
CA ILE A 368 -11.20 2.90 -3.48
C ILE A 368 -12.29 1.95 -3.00
N GLY A 369 -13.47 2.49 -2.69
CA GLY A 369 -14.54 1.68 -2.11
C GLY A 369 -15.87 2.38 -2.07
N LEU A 370 -16.87 1.67 -1.57
CA LEU A 370 -18.22 2.18 -1.36
C LEU A 370 -18.32 2.76 0.05
N TYR A 371 -18.91 3.96 0.16
CA TYR A 371 -19.00 4.73 1.38
C TYR A 371 -20.39 5.34 1.54
N ALA A 372 -20.93 5.31 2.75
CA ALA A 372 -22.18 5.97 3.12
C ALA A 372 -22.04 6.74 4.45
N THR A 373 -22.61 7.93 4.53
CA THR A 373 -22.54 8.81 5.70
C THR A 373 -23.84 9.60 5.86
N CYS A 374 -24.18 9.95 7.10
CA CYS A 374 -25.24 10.93 7.41
C CYS A 374 -24.69 12.16 8.14
N LYS A 375 -23.40 12.43 7.98
CA LYS A 375 -22.66 13.49 8.66
C LYS A 375 -22.19 14.59 7.71
#